data_AF-A0A973ZD51-F1
#
_entry.id   AF-A0A973ZD51-F1
#
_cell.length_a   1.000
_cell.length_b   1.000
_cell.length_c   1.000
_cell.angle_alpha   90.00
_cell.angle_beta   90.00
_cell.angle_gamma   90.00
#
_symmetry.space_group_name_H-M   'P 1'
#
loop_
_entity.id
_entity.type
_entity.pdbx_description
1 polymer ?
#
loop_
_entity_poly.entity_id
_entity_poly.type
_entity_poly.pdbx_seq_one_letter_code
_entity_poly.pdbx_strand_id
1 'polypeptide(L)'
;LRVVLRLYDDDFATAVYRTLRAAHPHASTRSRSVTHLAAPAFAGAMMGRQILGAIPVERRVLLFAAVDVAGHPQLEGKTVGDAFRPGSWRVLAVDRTPREERREEPAAEESYEDNRSGDGASGWEWDLSDTQVLQKNDRVVLAATRRGLAELLGRRSRERAGA
;
A
#
# COMPACT_ATOMS: atom_id res chain seq x y z
N LEU A 1 -0.89 34.45 8.66
CA LEU A 1 0.29 34.14 7.81
C LEU A 1 0.30 32.64 7.51
N ARG A 2 0.40 32.22 6.25
CA ARG A 2 0.64 30.80 5.88
C ARG A 2 2.10 30.71 5.41
N VAL A 3 2.94 30.01 6.17
CA VAL A 3 4.35 29.81 5.84
C VAL A 3 4.53 28.37 5.39
N VAL A 4 5.10 28.17 4.21
CA VAL A 4 5.44 26.85 3.68
C VAL A 4 6.96 26.76 3.63
N LEU A 5 7.52 25.81 4.39
CA LEU A 5 8.96 25.52 4.41
C LEU A 5 9.18 24.10 3.89
N ARG A 6 10.01 23.95 2.85
CA ARG A 6 10.40 22.64 2.31
C ARG A 6 11.62 22.14 3.05
N LEU A 7 11.47 21.03 3.77
CA LEU A 7 12.52 20.37 4.53
C LEU A 7 12.72 18.96 3.97
N TYR A 8 13.97 18.56 3.78
CA TYR A 8 14.31 17.28 3.14
C TYR A 8 14.58 16.15 4.15
N ASP A 9 14.70 16.49 5.43
CA ASP A 9 14.98 15.58 6.54
C ASP A 9 13.77 15.47 7.47
N ASP A 10 13.35 14.24 7.81
CA ASP A 10 12.12 13.99 8.60
C ASP A 10 12.27 14.40 10.07
N ASP A 11 13.44 14.16 10.66
CA ASP A 11 13.70 14.51 12.05
C ASP A 11 13.83 16.03 12.20
N PHE A 12 14.45 16.70 11.23
CA PHE A 12 14.50 18.16 11.16
C PHE A 12 13.11 18.77 10.92
N ALA A 13 12.31 18.21 10.00
CA ALA A 13 10.94 18.66 9.77
C ALA A 13 10.06 18.53 11.03
N THR A 14 10.29 17.48 11.80
CA THR A 14 9.63 17.22 13.08
C THR A 14 10.07 18.21 14.16
N ALA A 15 11.37 18.46 14.27
CA ALA A 15 11.91 19.44 15.22
C ALA A 15 11.33 20.83 14.95
N VAL A 16 11.32 21.28 13.69
CA VAL A 16 10.76 22.57 13.29
C VAL A 16 9.25 22.63 13.57
N TYR A 17 8.49 21.58 13.28
CA TYR A 17 7.06 21.53 13.62
C TYR A 17 6.81 21.71 15.12
N ARG A 18 7.52 20.94 15.95
CA ARG A 18 7.36 20.98 17.41
C ARG A 18 7.70 22.36 17.97
N THR A 19 8.82 22.93 17.55
CA THR A 19 9.27 24.26 17.99
C THR A 19 8.27 25.33 17.59
N LEU A 20 7.80 25.32 16.35
CA LEU A 20 6.80 26.30 15.88
C LEU A 20 5.44 26.12 16.55
N ARG A 21 5.04 24.88 16.86
CA ARG A 21 3.78 24.62 17.58
C ARG A 21 3.85 25.08 19.04
N ALA A 22 5.01 24.91 19.69
CA ALA A 22 5.25 25.39 21.04
C ALA A 22 5.33 26.93 21.11
N ALA A 23 6.07 27.56 20.19
CA ALA A 23 6.22 29.01 20.15
C ALA A 23 4.96 29.74 19.68
N HIS A 24 4.16 29.11 18.81
CA HIS A 24 2.95 29.71 18.23
C HIS A 24 1.76 28.72 18.23
N PRO A 25 1.13 28.47 19.40
CA PRO A 25 0.06 27.47 19.53
C PRO A 25 -1.19 27.75 18.69
N HIS A 26 -1.45 29.03 18.39
CA HIS A 26 -2.60 29.45 17.58
C HIS A 26 -2.28 29.54 16.08
N ALA A 27 -1.03 29.29 15.67
CA ALA A 27 -0.64 29.30 14.28
C ALA A 27 -1.01 27.97 13.59
N SER A 28 -1.47 28.07 12.34
CA SER A 28 -1.66 26.93 11.45
C SER A 28 -0.31 26.52 10.85
N THR A 29 0.49 25.84 11.66
CA THR A 29 1.79 25.30 11.23
C THR A 29 1.61 23.91 10.64
N ARG A 30 2.06 23.72 9.40
CA ARG A 30 2.25 22.39 8.80
C ARG A 30 3.71 22.28 8.36
N SER A 31 4.39 21.23 8.81
CA SER A 31 5.73 20.84 8.36
C SER A 31 5.64 19.42 7.83
N ARG A 32 6.21 19.15 6.66
CA ARG A 32 6.23 17.82 6.03
C ARG A 32 7.56 17.65 5.30
N SER A 33 8.17 16.47 5.41
CA SER A 33 9.36 16.12 4.62
C SER A 33 8.99 15.90 3.15
N VAL A 34 9.80 16.40 2.23
CA VAL A 34 9.64 16.13 0.78
C VAL A 34 9.73 14.63 0.50
N THR A 35 10.61 13.91 1.18
CA THR A 35 10.74 12.44 1.07
C THR A 35 9.45 11.74 1.52
N HIS A 36 8.79 12.24 2.57
CA HIS A 36 7.50 11.73 3.01
C HIS A 36 6.38 12.00 1.99
N LEU A 37 6.37 13.20 1.40
CA LEU A 37 5.39 13.56 0.36
C LEU A 37 5.62 12.83 -0.97
N ALA A 38 6.87 12.52 -1.31
CA ALA A 38 7.24 11.83 -2.53
C ALA A 38 7.18 10.31 -2.41
N ALA A 39 7.17 9.77 -1.17
CA ALA A 39 7.20 8.33 -0.94
C ALA A 39 6.10 7.54 -1.67
N PRO A 40 4.86 8.07 -1.88
CA PRO A 40 3.88 7.39 -2.72
C PRO A 40 4.32 7.22 -4.17
N ALA A 41 4.82 8.28 -4.80
CA ALA A 41 5.30 8.25 -6.18
C ALA A 41 6.51 7.31 -6.34
N PHE A 42 7.45 7.34 -5.40
CA PHE A 42 8.58 6.42 -5.39
C PHE A 42 8.16 4.96 -5.12
N ALA A 43 7.24 4.71 -4.19
CA ALA A 43 6.78 3.35 -3.90
C ALA A 43 6.04 2.74 -5.10
N GLY A 44 5.22 3.52 -5.79
CA GLY A 44 4.59 3.12 -7.05
C GLY A 44 5.63 2.79 -8.13
N ALA A 45 6.59 3.69 -8.36
CA ALA A 45 7.62 3.51 -9.38
C ALA A 45 8.63 2.37 -9.07
N MET A 46 8.98 2.13 -7.81
CA MET A 46 10.03 1.17 -7.41
C MET A 46 9.54 -0.28 -7.26
N MET A 47 8.29 -0.48 -6.85
CA MET A 47 7.77 -1.83 -6.51
C MET A 47 6.94 -2.45 -7.65
N GLY A 48 6.87 -1.77 -8.80
CA GLY A 48 6.29 -2.28 -10.06
C GLY A 48 4.78 -2.54 -10.00
N ARG A 49 4.31 -3.37 -10.94
CA ARG A 49 2.89 -3.69 -11.25
C ARG A 49 2.02 -4.25 -10.11
N GLN A 50 2.56 -4.39 -8.90
CA GLN A 50 1.84 -4.96 -7.76
C GLN A 50 1.29 -3.90 -6.80
N ILE A 51 1.74 -2.65 -6.86
CA ILE A 51 1.24 -1.59 -5.97
C ILE A 51 0.16 -0.78 -6.67
N LEU A 52 -1.05 -0.83 -6.11
CA LEU A 52 -2.22 -0.06 -6.55
C LEU A 52 -2.16 1.38 -6.03
N GLY A 53 -1.46 1.62 -4.93
CA GLY A 53 -1.30 2.96 -4.37
C GLY A 53 -0.53 2.97 -3.06
N ALA A 54 -0.19 4.15 -2.59
CA ALA A 54 0.52 4.34 -1.34
C ALA A 54 -0.02 5.59 -0.63
N ILE A 55 -0.41 5.44 0.63
CA ILE A 55 -0.98 6.52 1.43
C ILE A 55 -0.01 6.84 2.57
N PRO A 56 0.47 8.09 2.68
CA PRO A 56 1.22 8.52 3.85
C PRO A 56 0.27 8.60 5.05
N VAL A 57 0.57 7.84 6.11
CA VAL A 57 -0.16 7.84 7.38
C VAL A 57 0.82 8.26 8.48
N GLU A 58 0.61 9.46 9.03
CA GLU A 58 1.50 10.07 10.02
C GLU A 58 2.97 10.09 9.60
N ARG A 59 3.79 9.16 10.11
CA ARG A 59 5.24 9.00 9.85
C ARG A 59 5.56 7.74 9.04
N ARG A 60 4.55 7.02 8.56
CA ARG A 60 4.69 5.74 7.86
C ARG A 60 3.99 5.81 6.52
N VAL A 61 4.34 4.91 5.62
CA VAL A 61 3.65 4.74 4.34
C VAL A 61 2.90 3.42 4.40
N LEU A 62 1.59 3.50 4.20
CA LEU A 62 0.73 2.34 3.99
C LEU A 62 0.68 2.06 2.49
N LEU A 63 1.05 0.85 2.10
CA LEU A 63 1.07 0.40 0.71
C LEU A 63 -0.19 -0.43 0.45
N PHE A 64 -0.84 -0.17 -0.68
CA PHE A 64 -1.94 -0.98 -1.19
C PHE A 64 -1.41 -1.79 -2.36
N ALA A 65 -1.39 -3.11 -2.22
CA ALA A 65 -0.80 -3.99 -3.21
C ALA A 65 -1.75 -5.12 -3.62
N ALA A 66 -1.83 -5.39 -4.92
CA ALA A 66 -2.51 -6.54 -5.47
C ALA A 66 -1.53 -7.71 -5.63
N VAL A 67 -1.75 -8.79 -4.86
CA VAL A 67 -0.87 -9.96 -4.77
C VAL A 67 -1.66 -11.21 -5.11
N ASP A 68 -1.13 -12.09 -5.97
CA ASP A 68 -1.70 -13.42 -6.16
C ASP A 68 -1.52 -14.24 -4.89
N VAL A 69 -2.54 -14.98 -4.44
CA VAL A 69 -2.45 -15.82 -3.24
C VAL A 69 -1.47 -16.98 -3.43
N ALA A 70 -1.42 -17.55 -4.64
CA ALA A 70 -0.51 -18.64 -4.99
C ALA A 70 0.96 -18.35 -4.64
N GLY A 71 1.56 -19.27 -3.89
CA GLY A 71 2.99 -19.19 -3.54
C GLY A 71 3.29 -18.26 -2.37
N HIS A 72 2.27 -17.80 -1.66
CA HIS A 72 2.41 -17.06 -0.40
C HIS A 72 1.81 -17.88 0.76
N PRO A 73 2.62 -18.63 1.53
CA PRO A 73 2.16 -19.45 2.66
C PRO A 73 1.46 -18.67 3.77
N GLN A 74 1.60 -17.35 3.77
CA GLN A 74 0.92 -16.45 4.68
C GLN A 74 -0.54 -16.19 4.28
N LEU A 75 -0.93 -16.55 3.04
CA LEU A 75 -2.25 -16.33 2.45
C LEU A 75 -2.92 -17.65 2.02
N GLU A 76 -2.19 -18.50 1.30
CA GLU A 76 -2.74 -19.70 0.66
C GLU A 76 -3.36 -20.67 1.67
N GLY A 77 -4.65 -20.97 1.49
CA GLY A 77 -5.41 -21.89 2.34
C GLY A 77 -5.77 -21.34 3.73
N LYS A 78 -5.44 -20.07 4.01
CA LYS A 78 -5.79 -19.43 5.29
C LYS A 78 -7.08 -18.66 5.19
N THR A 79 -7.75 -18.51 6.33
CA THR A 79 -8.85 -17.58 6.45
C THR A 79 -8.34 -16.13 6.38
N VAL A 80 -9.19 -15.18 5.97
CA VAL A 80 -8.88 -13.74 5.99
C VAL A 80 -8.40 -13.29 7.37
N GLY A 81 -9.02 -13.81 8.44
CA GLY A 81 -8.62 -13.57 9.82
C GLY A 81 -7.23 -14.12 10.16
N ASP A 82 -6.94 -15.38 9.80
CA ASP A 82 -5.64 -16.01 10.06
C ASP A 82 -4.48 -15.42 9.23
N ALA A 83 -4.82 -14.86 8.07
CA ALA A 83 -3.89 -14.16 7.19
C ALA A 83 -3.52 -12.78 7.72
N PHE A 84 -4.34 -12.17 8.57
CA PHE A 84 -4.09 -10.85 9.15
C PHE A 84 -2.86 -10.86 10.07
N ARG A 85 -1.96 -9.90 9.86
CA ARG A 85 -0.78 -9.71 10.70
C ARG A 85 -0.75 -8.28 11.23
N PRO A 86 -1.14 -8.05 12.50
CA PRO A 86 -1.14 -6.73 13.11
C PRO A 86 0.21 -6.02 12.93
N GLY A 87 0.18 -4.78 12.43
CA GLY A 87 1.39 -3.98 12.17
C GLY A 87 2.15 -4.36 10.89
N SER A 88 1.78 -5.43 10.19
CA SER A 88 2.43 -5.87 8.95
C SER A 88 1.52 -5.73 7.73
N TRP A 89 0.37 -6.42 7.68
CA TRP A 89 -0.58 -6.33 6.57
C TRP A 89 -1.99 -6.79 6.94
N ARG A 90 -2.98 -6.40 6.13
CA ARG A 90 -4.37 -6.84 6.15
C ARG A 90 -4.93 -7.00 4.73
N VAL A 91 -5.71 -8.06 4.50
CA VAL A 91 -6.48 -8.25 3.26
C VAL A 91 -7.70 -7.34 3.26
N LEU A 92 -7.94 -6.65 2.16
CA LEU A 92 -9.04 -5.69 1.98
C LEU A 92 -10.06 -6.14 0.94
N ALA A 93 -9.60 -6.82 -0.12
CA ALA A 93 -10.45 -7.32 -1.19
C ALA A 93 -9.88 -8.61 -1.80
N VAL A 94 -10.75 -9.40 -2.42
CA VAL A 94 -10.41 -10.63 -3.14
C VAL A 94 -11.01 -10.58 -4.54
N ASP A 95 -10.20 -10.81 -5.57
CA ASP A 95 -10.65 -11.10 -6.93
C ASP A 95 -10.50 -12.61 -7.19
N ARG A 96 -11.63 -13.27 -7.41
CA ARG A 96 -11.71 -14.71 -7.67
C ARG A 96 -11.69 -15.05 -9.16
N THR A 97 -11.60 -14.04 -10.03
CA THR A 97 -11.50 -14.24 -11.47
C THR A 97 -10.24 -15.07 -11.78
N PRO A 98 -10.35 -16.16 -12.56
CA PRO A 98 -9.19 -16.96 -12.96
C PRO A 98 -8.11 -16.07 -13.58
N ARG A 99 -6.84 -16.39 -13.30
CA ARG A 99 -5.68 -15.62 -13.78
C ARG A 99 -5.66 -15.44 -15.30
N GLU A 100 -6.22 -16.39 -16.05
CA GLU A 100 -6.28 -16.40 -17.52
C GLU A 100 -7.34 -15.45 -18.09
N GLU A 101 -8.38 -15.14 -17.31
CA GLU A 101 -9.51 -14.27 -17.70
C GLU A 101 -9.33 -12.84 -17.19
N ARG A 102 -8.37 -12.62 -16.28
CA ARG A 102 -8.12 -11.32 -15.67
C ARG A 102 -7.51 -10.37 -16.71
N ARG A 103 -8.29 -9.34 -17.11
CA ARG A 103 -7.76 -8.21 -17.89
C ARG A 103 -6.59 -7.59 -17.11
N GLU A 104 -5.45 -7.41 -17.76
CA GLU A 104 -4.32 -6.69 -17.17
C GLU A 104 -4.74 -5.22 -16.98
N GLU A 105 -5.20 -4.88 -15.78
CA GLU A 105 -5.46 -3.48 -15.42
C GLU A 105 -4.12 -2.73 -15.38
N PRO A 106 -3.99 -1.60 -16.11
CA PRO A 106 -2.76 -0.84 -16.17
C PRO A 106 -2.41 -0.26 -14.80
N ALA A 107 -1.10 -0.12 -14.56
CA ALA A 107 -0.56 0.45 -13.33
C ALA A 107 -1.11 1.87 -13.11
N ALA A 108 -1.26 2.24 -11.84
CA ALA A 108 -1.80 3.50 -11.33
C ALA A 108 -0.95 4.74 -11.67
N GLU A 109 -0.62 4.94 -12.95
CA GLU A 109 0.10 6.14 -13.43
C GLU A 109 -0.84 7.33 -13.70
N GLU A 110 -2.17 7.14 -13.63
CA GLU A 110 -3.15 8.21 -13.94
C GLU A 110 -4.01 8.68 -12.76
N SER A 111 -3.74 8.27 -11.51
CA SER A 111 -4.66 8.56 -10.39
C SER A 111 -4.40 9.86 -9.62
N TYR A 112 -3.68 10.84 -10.18
CA TYR A 112 -3.54 12.17 -9.56
C TYR A 112 -4.44 13.24 -10.17
N GLU A 113 -5.12 12.95 -11.29
CA GLU A 113 -6.15 13.82 -11.83
C GLU A 113 -7.50 13.11 -11.75
N ASP A 114 -8.38 13.74 -10.97
CA ASP A 114 -9.84 13.59 -10.95
C ASP A 114 -10.42 12.35 -11.66
N ASN A 115 -10.71 11.30 -10.90
CA ASN A 115 -11.68 10.33 -11.34
C ASN A 115 -12.59 9.89 -10.19
N ARG A 116 -13.58 10.75 -9.89
CA ARG A 116 -14.88 10.31 -9.36
C ARG A 116 -15.72 9.66 -10.47
N SER A 117 -15.15 8.71 -11.18
CA SER A 117 -15.87 7.85 -12.13
C SER A 117 -15.68 6.42 -11.67
N GLY A 118 -16.39 6.05 -10.61
CA GLY A 118 -16.60 4.65 -10.30
C GLY A 118 -17.55 4.09 -11.34
N ASP A 119 -17.02 3.52 -12.43
CA ASP A 119 -17.74 2.52 -13.24
C ASP A 119 -16.83 1.81 -14.29
N GLY A 120 -15.74 1.18 -13.84
CA GLY A 120 -14.85 0.47 -14.76
C GLY A 120 -14.00 -0.60 -14.09
N ALA A 121 -14.45 -1.87 -14.19
CA ALA A 121 -13.77 -3.12 -13.81
C ALA A 121 -13.61 -3.30 -12.27
N SER A 122 -13.68 -4.47 -11.65
CA SER A 122 -13.37 -5.87 -11.98
C SER A 122 -13.87 -6.75 -10.81
N GLY A 123 -13.73 -8.08 -10.85
CA GLY A 123 -14.28 -9.07 -9.90
C GLY A 123 -13.84 -8.99 -8.42
N TRP A 124 -13.54 -7.81 -7.89
CA TRP A 124 -13.15 -7.56 -6.50
C TRP A 124 -14.34 -7.63 -5.53
N GLU A 125 -14.33 -8.63 -4.68
CA GLU A 125 -15.16 -8.77 -3.49
C GLU A 125 -14.56 -7.96 -2.33
N TRP A 126 -15.34 -7.03 -1.78
CA TRP A 126 -15.00 -6.22 -0.60
C TRP A 126 -15.79 -6.72 0.63
N ASP A 127 -15.58 -6.12 1.80
CA ASP A 127 -16.26 -6.48 3.07
C ASP A 127 -16.17 -7.98 3.42
N LEU A 128 -14.95 -8.50 3.30
CA LEU A 128 -14.65 -9.91 3.50
C LEU A 128 -14.94 -10.37 4.92
N SER A 129 -15.56 -11.55 5.06
CA SER A 129 -15.65 -12.24 6.35
C SER A 129 -14.29 -12.76 6.78
N ASP A 130 -13.95 -12.62 8.06
CA ASP A 130 -12.72 -13.16 8.63
C ASP A 130 -12.62 -14.70 8.48
N THR A 131 -13.74 -15.40 8.31
CA THR A 131 -13.77 -16.87 8.13
C THR A 131 -13.57 -17.33 6.69
N GLN A 132 -13.54 -16.41 5.72
CA GLN A 132 -13.40 -16.74 4.30
C GLN A 132 -12.00 -17.27 4.00
N VAL A 133 -11.90 -18.43 3.35
CA VAL A 133 -10.62 -19.07 3.00
C VAL A 133 -10.11 -18.57 1.66
N LEU A 134 -8.88 -18.06 1.66
CA LEU A 134 -8.16 -17.59 0.47
C LEU A 134 -7.64 -18.78 -0.35
N GLN A 135 -8.10 -18.87 -1.59
CA GLN A 135 -7.74 -19.93 -2.54
C GLN A 135 -6.49 -19.55 -3.31
N LYS A 136 -5.75 -20.56 -3.78
CA LYS A 136 -4.53 -20.37 -4.57
C LYS A 136 -4.72 -19.47 -5.80
N ASN A 137 -5.88 -19.56 -6.46
CA ASN A 137 -6.16 -18.81 -7.69
C ASN A 137 -6.66 -17.38 -7.44
N ASP A 138 -6.91 -17.02 -6.18
CA ASP A 138 -7.37 -15.69 -5.81
C ASP A 138 -6.24 -14.67 -5.99
N ARG A 139 -6.63 -13.44 -6.28
CA ARG A 139 -5.78 -12.26 -6.13
C ARG A 139 -6.35 -11.42 -5.01
N VAL A 140 -5.50 -10.87 -4.16
CA VAL A 140 -5.93 -10.08 -3.02
C VAL A 140 -5.37 -8.67 -3.08
N VAL A 141 -6.17 -7.70 -2.66
CA VAL A 141 -5.68 -6.36 -2.30
C VAL A 141 -5.30 -6.37 -0.83
N LEU A 142 -4.08 -5.94 -0.54
CA LEU A 142 -3.52 -5.87 0.81
C LEU A 142 -3.19 -4.42 1.16
N ALA A 143 -3.56 -3.97 2.35
CA ALA A 143 -2.90 -2.85 3.00
C ALA A 143 -1.71 -3.38 3.82
N ALA A 144 -0.51 -2.91 3.54
CA ALA A 144 0.71 -3.39 4.17
C ALA A 144 1.69 -2.26 4.50
N THR A 145 2.49 -2.45 5.55
CA THR A 145 3.68 -1.62 5.74
C THR A 145 4.76 -2.03 4.74
N ARG A 146 5.74 -1.16 4.48
CA ARG A 146 6.89 -1.51 3.63
C ARG A 146 7.57 -2.81 4.06
N ARG A 147 7.81 -2.96 5.37
CA ARG A 147 8.44 -4.15 5.94
C ARG A 147 7.52 -5.37 5.80
N GLY A 148 6.24 -5.23 6.12
CA GLY A 148 5.27 -6.32 5.98
C GLY A 148 5.16 -6.82 4.54
N LEU A 149 5.09 -5.90 3.58
CA LEU A 149 5.04 -6.26 2.16
C LEU A 149 6.35 -6.95 1.71
N ALA A 150 7.51 -6.45 2.14
CA ALA A 150 8.80 -7.09 1.85
C ALA A 150 8.90 -8.51 2.45
N GLU A 151 8.40 -8.72 3.68
CA GLU A 151 8.33 -10.04 4.30
C GLU A 151 7.39 -11.00 3.55
N LEU A 152 6.27 -10.48 3.04
CA LEU A 152 5.30 -11.25 2.26
C LEU A 152 5.82 -11.64 0.87
N LEU A 153 6.54 -10.73 0.21
CA LEU A 153 7.08 -10.92 -1.14
C LEU A 153 8.45 -11.62 -1.16
N GLY A 154 9.23 -11.50 -0.08
CA GLY A 154 10.65 -11.85 0.04
C GLY A 154 11.01 -13.34 -0.05
N ARG A 155 10.11 -14.20 -0.55
CA ARG A 155 10.36 -15.64 -0.76
C ARG A 155 10.13 -16.15 -2.19
N ARG A 156 9.96 -15.26 -3.18
CA ARG A 156 9.97 -15.65 -4.61
C ARG A 156 11.09 -14.95 -5.39
N SER A 157 12.32 -15.43 -5.26
CA SER A 157 13.32 -15.38 -6.36
C SER A 157 14.57 -16.19 -6.03
N ARG A 158 14.48 -17.53 -6.04
CA ARG A 158 15.66 -18.38 -6.27
C ARG A 158 15.40 -19.69 -7.03
N GLU A 159 14.17 -19.96 -7.47
CA GLU A 159 13.82 -21.26 -8.08
C GLU A 159 13.40 -21.19 -9.57
N ARG A 160 13.66 -20.09 -10.29
CA ARG A 160 13.41 -20.01 -11.74
C ARG A 160 14.55 -19.39 -12.56
N ALA A 161 15.80 -19.58 -12.12
CA ALA A 161 17.00 -19.32 -12.92
C ALA A 161 17.91 -20.56 -12.85
N GLY A 162 17.43 -21.67 -13.41
CA GLY A 162 18.10 -22.96 -13.37
C GLY A 162 17.26 -24.04 -14.03
N ALA A 163 16.98 -23.87 -15.33
CA ALA A 163 16.59 -24.93 -16.25
C ALA A 163 16.94 -24.45 -17.67
#